data_AF-A0A7X9HQ23-F1
#
_entry.id   AF-A0A7X9HQ23-F1
#
_cell.length_a   1.000
_cell.length_b   1.000
_cell.length_c   1.000
_cell.angle_alpha   90.00
_cell.angle_beta   90.00
_cell.angle_gamma   90.00
#
_symmetry.space_group_name_H-M   'P 1'
#
loop_
_entity.id
_entity.type
_entity.pdbx_description
1 polymer ?
#
loop_
_entity_poly.entity_id
_entity_poly.type
_entity_poly.pdbx_seq_one_letter_code
_entity_poly.pdbx_strand_id
1 'polypeptide(L)'
;MKLIFKIIGLVLFYFSTLKAQNSSNYSFSSLSDGSLTDMSSGTTQLIAPNTDGLNTGIFSNTNPIGFTFYFMSQPYDQFVVTEDGVLRLGTSLSAINRTP
;
A
#
# COMPACT_ATOMS: atom_id res chain seq x y z
N MET A 1 -36.37 -28.45 5.16
CA MET A 1 -35.48 -27.87 4.13
C MET A 1 -35.66 -26.36 3.94
N LYS A 2 -36.88 -25.83 3.76
CA LYS A 2 -37.13 -24.39 3.53
C LYS A 2 -36.73 -23.46 4.71
N LEU A 3 -36.77 -23.95 5.95
CA LEU A 3 -36.40 -23.19 7.15
C LEU A 3 -34.88 -22.97 7.27
N ILE A 4 -34.09 -23.99 6.93
CA ILE A 4 -32.62 -23.95 6.95
C ILE A 4 -32.07 -22.93 5.95
N PHE A 5 -32.68 -22.84 4.76
CA PHE A 5 -32.30 -21.83 3.76
C PHE A 5 -32.55 -20.39 4.24
N LYS A 6 -33.61 -20.15 5.01
CA LYS A 6 -33.90 -18.84 5.61
C LYS A 6 -32.93 -18.48 6.72
N ILE A 7 -32.55 -19.46 7.56
CA ILE A 7 -31.58 -19.25 8.64
C ILE A 7 -30.18 -18.97 8.06
N ILE A 8 -29.76 -19.71 7.04
CA ILE A 8 -28.48 -19.46 6.35
C ILE A 8 -28.47 -18.06 5.70
N GLY A 9 -29.57 -17.68 5.05
CA GLY A 9 -29.73 -16.33 4.49
C GLY A 9 -29.64 -15.23 5.55
N LEU A 10 -30.29 -15.41 6.71
CA LEU A 10 -30.24 -14.45 7.82
C LEU A 10 -28.83 -14.31 8.39
N VAL A 11 -28.13 -15.43 8.62
CA VAL A 11 -26.77 -15.44 9.20
C VAL A 11 -25.75 -14.74 8.30
N LEU A 12 -25.90 -14.83 6.97
CA LEU A 12 -25.02 -14.14 6.00
C LEU A 12 -25.12 -12.60 6.07
N PHE A 13 -26.23 -12.03 6.53
CA PHE A 13 -26.39 -10.57 6.65
C PHE A 13 -25.84 -9.97 7.96
N TYR A 14 -25.45 -10.79 8.95
CA TYR A 14 -24.99 -10.32 10.25
C TYR A 14 -23.46 -10.06 10.36
N PHE A 15 -22.67 -10.36 9.32
CA PHE A 15 -21.20 -10.35 9.43
C PHE A 15 -20.48 -9.12 8.87
N SER A 16 -21.15 -8.15 8.24
CA SER A 16 -20.47 -6.97 7.67
C SER A 16 -20.66 -5.72 8.52
N THR A 17 -19.96 -5.63 9.66
CA THR A 17 -19.76 -4.33 10.32
C THR A 17 -18.49 -3.68 9.78
N LEU A 18 -18.59 -2.95 8.68
CA LEU A 18 -17.51 -2.09 8.24
C LEU A 18 -17.43 -0.89 9.19
N LYS A 19 -16.43 -0.87 10.07
CA LYS A 19 -16.12 0.30 10.87
C LYS A 19 -15.44 1.32 9.95
N ALA A 20 -16.16 2.35 9.53
CA ALA A 20 -15.53 3.51 8.91
C ALA A 20 -14.51 4.08 9.91
N GLN A 21 -13.22 4.04 9.56
CA GLN A 21 -12.19 4.69 10.36
C GLN A 21 -12.27 6.19 10.09
N ASN A 22 -12.45 6.97 11.16
CA ASN A 22 -12.44 8.42 11.07
C ASN A 22 -11.00 8.87 10.77
N SER A 23 -10.76 9.54 9.63
CA SER A 23 -9.45 10.06 9.27
C SER A 23 -8.94 11.11 10.28
N SER A 24 -9.81 11.75 11.05
CA SER A 24 -9.42 12.64 12.15
C SER A 24 -8.71 11.92 13.30
N ASN A 25 -8.72 10.59 13.36
CA ASN A 25 -7.88 9.83 14.32
C ASN A 25 -6.40 9.84 13.90
N TYR A 26 -6.09 10.19 12.67
CA TYR A 26 -4.74 10.27 12.12
C TYR A 26 -4.39 11.75 11.91
N SER A 27 -3.97 12.42 12.99
CA SER A 27 -3.47 13.78 12.90
C SER A 27 -2.12 13.78 12.20
N PHE A 28 -2.04 14.38 11.01
CA PHE A 28 -0.77 14.61 10.33
C PHE A 28 -0.13 15.87 10.91
N SER A 29 1.07 15.73 11.47
CA SER A 29 1.92 16.85 11.86
C SER A 29 3.22 16.80 11.07
N SER A 30 3.73 17.97 10.69
CA SER A 30 5.09 18.12 10.18
C SER A 30 5.94 18.77 11.25
N LEU A 31 7.06 18.13 11.57
CA LEU A 31 8.09 18.66 12.45
C LEU A 31 9.28 19.07 11.58
N SER A 32 9.77 20.29 11.74
CA SER A 32 10.91 20.84 10.97
C SER A 32 12.21 20.89 11.79
N ASP A 33 12.21 20.31 12.99
CA ASP A 33 13.37 20.18 13.88
C ASP A 33 14.04 18.79 13.79
N GLY A 34 13.58 17.94 12.85
CA GLY A 34 14.19 16.65 12.58
C GLY A 34 15.62 16.80 12.03
N SER A 35 16.59 16.22 12.73
CA SER A 35 17.95 16.04 12.20
C SER A 35 17.97 14.91 11.18
N LEU A 36 18.66 15.11 10.05
CA LEU A 36 18.90 14.01 9.11
C LEU A 36 19.80 12.95 9.76
N THR A 37 19.43 11.68 9.62
CA THR A 37 20.29 10.55 9.99
C THR A 37 21.11 10.14 8.78
N ASP A 38 22.39 9.82 8.98
CA ASP A 38 23.23 9.29 7.92
C ASP A 38 22.67 7.95 7.40
N MET A 39 22.39 7.90 6.11
CA MET A 39 21.86 6.74 5.39
C MET A 39 22.94 5.96 4.63
N SER A 40 24.22 6.30 4.83
CA SER A 40 25.38 5.67 4.17
C SER A 40 25.54 4.18 4.50
N SER A 41 24.93 3.70 5.59
CA SER A 41 24.92 2.29 6.00
C SER A 41 23.54 1.86 6.51
N GLY A 42 23.23 0.57 6.38
CA GLY A 42 21.99 -0.02 6.91
C GLY A 42 20.71 0.34 6.15
N THR A 43 20.81 1.02 5.00
CA THR A 43 19.66 1.36 4.16
C THR A 43 19.51 0.38 3.01
N THR A 44 18.27 0.13 2.60
CA THR A 44 17.97 -0.68 1.43
C THR A 44 17.75 0.23 0.24
N GLN A 45 18.60 0.10 -0.78
CA GLN A 45 18.40 0.79 -2.05
C GLN A 45 17.29 0.11 -2.84
N LEU A 46 16.22 0.85 -3.14
CA LEU A 46 15.08 0.35 -3.93
C LEU A 46 15.23 0.67 -5.42
N ILE A 47 15.76 1.85 -5.74
CA ILE A 47 16.03 2.35 -7.08
C ILE A 47 17.46 2.90 -7.12
N ALA A 48 18.19 2.61 -8.19
CA ALA A 48 19.55 3.14 -8.38
C ALA A 48 19.53 4.66 -8.62
N PRO A 49 20.55 5.41 -8.21
CA PRO A 49 20.65 6.84 -8.50
C PRO A 49 20.71 7.09 -10.01
N ASN A 50 20.27 8.28 -10.44
CA ASN A 50 20.27 8.73 -11.83
C ASN A 50 19.46 7.81 -12.78
N THR A 51 18.35 7.27 -12.28
CA THR A 51 17.41 6.46 -13.05
C THR A 51 16.21 7.32 -13.47
N ASP A 52 15.86 7.29 -14.75
CA ASP A 52 14.66 7.91 -15.33
C ASP A 52 14.02 6.92 -16.32
N GLY A 53 12.80 6.50 -16.04
CA GLY A 53 12.06 5.49 -16.78
C GLY A 53 11.14 6.00 -17.86
N LEU A 54 11.31 7.27 -18.30
CA LEU A 54 10.62 7.96 -19.40
C LEU A 54 9.29 7.31 -19.83
N ASN A 55 8.17 7.90 -19.41
CA ASN A 55 6.77 7.49 -19.68
C ASN A 55 6.33 6.14 -19.12
N THR A 56 7.21 5.15 -18.93
CA THR A 56 6.83 3.82 -18.44
C THR A 56 7.04 3.65 -16.94
N GLY A 57 7.97 4.42 -16.36
CA GLY A 57 8.41 4.26 -14.99
C GLY A 57 9.37 3.08 -14.84
N ILE A 58 10.47 3.27 -14.11
CA ILE A 58 11.34 2.18 -13.67
C ILE A 58 10.93 1.78 -12.26
N PHE A 59 10.44 0.55 -12.14
CA PHE A 59 10.02 -0.01 -10.87
C PHE A 59 11.20 -0.66 -10.14
N SER A 60 11.14 -0.62 -8.82
CA SER A 60 11.97 -1.46 -7.96
C SER A 60 11.59 -2.93 -8.14
N ASN A 61 12.46 -3.83 -7.66
CA ASN A 61 12.02 -5.18 -7.33
C ASN A 61 10.88 -5.12 -6.29
N THR A 62 10.14 -6.21 -6.15
CA THR A 62 9.14 -6.31 -5.08
C THR A 62 9.81 -6.42 -3.72
N ASN A 63 9.39 -5.58 -2.78
CA ASN A 63 9.98 -5.47 -1.45
C ASN A 63 8.98 -5.90 -0.37
N PRO A 64 9.41 -6.64 0.66
CA PRO A 64 8.53 -7.00 1.78
C PRO A 64 8.20 -5.78 2.64
N ILE A 65 6.95 -5.71 3.13
CA ILE A 65 6.52 -4.71 4.12
C ILE A 65 6.99 -5.11 5.54
N GLY A 66 7.14 -6.42 5.78
CA GLY A 66 7.50 -6.99 7.10
C GLY A 66 6.30 -7.33 7.98
N PHE A 67 5.08 -7.01 7.54
CA PHE A 67 3.81 -7.39 8.17
C PHE A 67 2.68 -7.35 7.12
N THR A 68 1.52 -7.93 7.46
CA THR A 68 0.34 -7.85 6.58
C THR A 68 -0.36 -6.49 6.76
N PHE A 69 -0.26 -5.64 5.74
CA PHE A 69 -0.96 -4.37 5.63
C PHE A 69 -2.32 -4.56 4.95
N TYR A 70 -3.40 -4.14 5.60
CA TYR A 70 -4.74 -4.22 5.01
C TYR A 70 -5.17 -2.87 4.45
N PHE A 71 -5.29 -2.77 3.13
CA PHE A 71 -5.87 -1.59 2.47
C PHE A 71 -7.24 -1.93 1.91
N MET A 72 -8.28 -1.23 2.37
CA MET A 72 -9.68 -1.52 1.98
C MET A 72 -10.06 -3.00 2.14
N SER A 73 -9.64 -3.62 3.25
CA SER A 73 -9.82 -5.05 3.56
C SER A 73 -9.06 -6.02 2.64
N GLN A 74 -8.21 -5.54 1.73
CA GLN A 74 -7.32 -6.38 0.95
C GLN A 74 -5.95 -6.48 1.63
N PRO A 75 -5.45 -7.70 1.90
CA PRO A 75 -4.13 -7.89 2.50
C PRO A 75 -3.02 -7.67 1.48
N TYR A 76 -1.97 -6.98 1.90
CA TYR A 76 -0.71 -6.79 1.18
C TYR A 76 0.45 -7.05 2.12
N ASP A 77 1.45 -7.76 1.63
CA ASP A 77 2.69 -8.09 2.36
C ASP A 77 3.93 -7.53 1.67
N GLN A 78 3.74 -6.89 0.52
CA GLN A 78 4.79 -6.43 -0.37
C GLN A 78 4.41 -5.16 -1.11
N PHE A 79 5.41 -4.46 -1.63
CA PHE A 79 5.24 -3.22 -2.39
C PHE A 79 6.31 -3.05 -3.47
N VAL A 80 6.03 -2.17 -4.43
CA VAL A 80 6.99 -1.67 -5.42
C VAL A 80 6.97 -0.16 -5.41
N VAL A 81 8.10 0.46 -5.76
CA VAL A 81 8.21 1.91 -5.94
C VAL A 81 8.74 2.24 -7.33
N THR A 82 8.48 3.45 -7.80
CA THR A 82 9.10 4.01 -9.02
C THR A 82 10.15 5.05 -8.68
N GLU A 83 11.02 5.33 -9.64
CA GLU A 83 11.98 6.45 -9.63
C GLU A 83 11.30 7.82 -9.44
N ASP A 84 10.04 7.96 -9.88
CA ASP A 84 9.20 9.16 -9.71
C ASP A 84 8.55 9.26 -8.31
N GLY A 85 8.87 8.35 -7.37
CA GLY A 85 8.36 8.39 -6.00
C GLY A 85 6.94 7.82 -5.81
N VAL A 86 6.41 7.09 -6.80
CA VAL A 86 5.11 6.42 -6.67
C VAL A 86 5.28 5.08 -5.97
N LEU A 87 4.52 4.84 -4.90
CA LEU A 87 4.44 3.54 -4.23
C LEU A 87 3.18 2.79 -4.65
N ARG A 88 3.31 1.48 -4.84
CA ARG A 88 2.18 0.57 -5.08
C ARG A 88 2.26 -0.65 -4.18
N LEU A 89 1.10 -1.04 -3.65
CA LEU A 89 0.96 -2.27 -2.88
C LEU A 89 0.88 -3.48 -3.81
N GLY A 90 1.53 -4.58 -3.43
CA GLY A 90 1.62 -5.82 -4.21
C GLY A 90 2.75 -5.82 -5.24
N THR A 91 2.60 -6.67 -6.25
CA THR A 91 3.61 -6.95 -7.30
C THR A 91 3.34 -6.23 -8.63
N SER A 92 2.35 -5.34 -8.69
CA SER A 92 1.90 -4.76 -9.96
C SER A 92 2.92 -3.76 -10.54
N LEU A 93 3.60 -4.20 -11.60
CA LEU A 93 4.56 -3.41 -12.40
C LEU A 93 3.92 -2.76 -13.64
N SER A 94 2.58 -2.69 -13.71
CA SER A 94 1.91 -2.08 -14.87
C SER A 94 2.39 -0.64 -15.07
N ALA A 95 2.83 -0.30 -16.29
CA ALA A 95 3.34 1.02 -16.61
C ALA A 95 2.42 2.12 -16.08
N ILE A 96 3.01 3.17 -15.50
CA ILE A 96 2.24 4.36 -15.15
C ILE A 96 1.95 5.04 -16.48
N ASN A 97 0.71 4.99 -16.98
CA ASN A 97 0.36 5.71 -18.19
C ASN A 97 0.36 7.21 -17.88
N ARG A 98 1.53 7.83 -17.98
CA ARG A 98 1.70 9.27 -17.86
C ARG A 98 1.27 9.87 -19.19
N THR A 99 -0.01 10.21 -19.31
CA THR A 99 -0.44 11.10 -20.40
C THR A 99 0.24 12.45 -20.16
N PRO A 100 0.97 13.00 -21.14
CA PRO A 100 1.55 14.34 -21.02
C PRO A 100 0.47 15.40 -20.77
#